data_AF-A0A800DXJ3-F1
#
_entry.id   AF-A0A800DXJ3-F1
#
_cell.length_a   1.000
_cell.length_b   1.000
_cell.length_c   1.000
_cell.angle_alpha   90.00
_cell.angle_beta   90.00
_cell.angle_gamma   90.00
#
_symmetry.space_group_name_H-M   'P 1'
#
loop_
_entity.id
_entity.type
_entity.pdbx_description
1 polymer ?
#
loop_
_entity_poly.entity_id
_entity_poly.type
_entity_poly.pdbx_seq_one_letter_code
_entity_poly.pdbx_strand_id
1 'polypeptide(L)'
;MKILVLSNKNPFPPRDGGELAIRNMIQEMVEYGHEVSILMMTTSKHHKKNSPDIDAINAHNVFVNTDIKPFKLLWNYFMGTMPYIAQRFIDATYAEH
;
A
#
# COMPACT_ATOMS: atom_id res chain seq x y z
N MET A 1 -5.57 20.03 -9.28
CA MET A 1 -5.24 18.94 -10.23
C MET A 1 -5.82 17.63 -9.70
N LYS A 2 -5.92 16.58 -10.54
CA LYS A 2 -6.28 15.22 -10.08
C LYS A 2 -4.99 14.42 -9.87
N ILE A 3 -4.79 13.90 -8.66
CA ILE A 3 -3.55 13.20 -8.26
C ILE A 3 -3.91 11.82 -7.75
N LEU A 4 -3.25 10.79 -8.30
CA LEU A 4 -3.29 9.43 -7.77
C LEU A 4 -1.98 9.13 -7.03
N VAL A 5 -2.09 8.78 -5.75
CA VAL A 5 -0.99 8.33 -4.92
C VAL A 5 -1.01 6.81 -4.84
N LEU A 6 0.09 6.16 -5.21
CA LEU A 6 0.26 4.72 -5.04
C LEU A 6 1.11 4.45 -3.80
N SER A 7 0.61 3.61 -2.89
CA SER A 7 1.29 3.29 -1.64
C SER A 7 1.34 1.80 -1.36
N ASN A 8 2.52 1.28 -1.04
CA ASN A 8 2.69 -0.12 -0.64
C ASN A 8 2.21 -0.43 0.79
N LYS A 9 1.69 0.58 1.51
CA LYS A 9 1.13 0.45 2.85
C LYS A 9 0.00 1.45 3.09
N ASN A 10 -0.89 1.16 4.02
CA ASN A 10 -1.94 2.08 4.44
C ASN A 10 -1.37 3.17 5.37
N PRO A 11 -1.33 4.46 4.96
CA PRO A 11 -0.76 5.52 5.77
C PRO A 11 -1.70 6.02 6.89
N PHE A 12 -2.90 5.46 7.02
CA PHE A 12 -3.94 5.93 7.92
C PHE A 12 -4.35 4.91 9.00
N PRO A 13 -4.41 5.33 10.28
CA PRO A 13 -3.60 6.38 10.89
C PRO A 13 -2.11 6.00 10.84
N PRO A 14 -1.18 6.98 10.86
CA PRO A 14 0.24 6.71 10.72
C PRO A 14 0.82 6.06 11.99
N ARG A 15 1.64 5.03 11.81
CA ARG A 15 2.30 4.28 12.91
C ARG A 15 3.82 4.26 12.79
N ASP A 16 4.35 4.58 11.62
CA ASP A 16 5.79 4.70 11.37
C ASP A 16 6.10 6.00 10.60
N GLY A 17 7.38 6.34 10.49
CA GLY A 17 7.81 7.57 9.81
C GLY A 17 7.47 7.62 8.32
N GLY A 18 7.42 6.48 7.63
CA GLY A 18 7.06 6.43 6.22
C GLY A 18 5.56 6.61 5.99
N GLU A 19 4.71 6.04 6.84
CA GLU A 19 3.27 6.28 6.81
C GLU A 19 2.95 7.75 7.14
N LEU A 20 3.66 8.33 8.10
CA LEU A 20 3.52 9.75 8.46
C LEU A 20 3.93 10.66 7.29
N ALA A 21 5.03 10.35 6.61
CA ALA A 21 5.48 11.11 5.45
C ALA A 21 4.43 11.08 4.32
N ILE A 22 3.93 9.90 3.95
CA ILE A 22 2.91 9.75 2.92
C ILE A 22 1.63 10.49 3.30
N ARG A 23 1.15 10.33 4.54
CA ARG A 23 -0.03 11.03 5.04
C ARG A 23 0.12 12.54 4.95
N ASN A 24 1.25 13.09 5.42
CA ASN A 24 1.46 14.54 5.40
C ASN A 24 1.54 15.07 3.97
N MET A 25 2.18 14.36 3.05
CA MET A 25 2.16 14.73 1.63
C MET A 25 0.74 14.79 1.06
N ILE A 26 -0.11 13.81 1.39
CA ILE A 26 -1.51 13.79 0.96
C ILE A 26 -2.29 14.96 1.57
N GLN A 27 -2.11 15.21 2.86
CA GLN A 27 -2.75 16.32 3.56
C GLN A 27 -2.44 17.67 2.89
N GLU A 28 -1.16 17.93 2.64
CA GLU A 28 -0.72 19.16 1.95
C GLU A 28 -1.35 19.25 0.55
N MET A 29 -1.32 18.18 -0.25
CA MET A 29 -1.95 18.18 -1.59
C MET A 29 -3.44 18.54 -1.53
N VAL A 30 -4.17 18.02 -0.54
CA VAL A 30 -5.59 18.35 -0.31
C VAL A 30 -5.74 19.81 0.09
N GLU A 31 -4.90 20.32 1.01
CA GLU A 31 -4.93 21.71 1.48
C GLU A 31 -4.62 22.72 0.36
N TYR A 32 -3.76 22.36 -0.61
CA TYR A 32 -3.53 23.13 -1.84
C TYR A 32 -4.68 23.02 -2.87
N GLY A 33 -5.79 22.36 -2.52
CA GLY A 33 -6.99 22.26 -3.35
C GLY A 33 -6.88 21.24 -4.48
N HIS A 34 -6.07 20.19 -4.33
CA HIS A 34 -6.03 19.09 -5.29
C HIS A 34 -7.06 18.00 -4.96
N GLU A 35 -7.59 17.37 -6.00
CA GLU A 35 -8.43 16.18 -5.88
C GLU A 35 -7.50 14.97 -5.78
N VAL A 36 -7.36 14.42 -4.57
CA VAL A 36 -6.41 13.34 -4.30
C VAL A 36 -7.15 12.01 -4.18
N SER A 37 -6.68 11.03 -4.94
CA SER A 37 -7.04 9.63 -4.80
C SER A 37 -5.82 8.85 -4.33
N ILE A 38 -6.02 7.83 -3.51
CA ILE A 38 -4.95 6.95 -3.03
C ILE A 38 -5.35 5.49 -3.26
N LEU A 39 -4.46 4.74 -3.90
CA LEU A 39 -4.50 3.29 -3.94
C LEU A 39 -3.40 2.75 -3.02
N MET A 40 -3.79 1.97 -2.02
CA MET A 40 -2.90 1.48 -0.97
C MET A 40 -3.06 -0.01 -0.73
N MET A 41 -1.96 -0.66 -0.35
CA MET A 41 -1.96 -2.06 0.06
C MET A 41 -2.15 -2.19 1.58
N THR A 42 -2.95 -3.17 2.02
CA THR A 42 -2.88 -3.74 3.37
C THR A 42 -2.35 -5.17 3.29
N THR A 43 -1.59 -5.59 4.30
CA THR A 43 -0.96 -6.92 4.28
C THR A 43 -1.36 -7.74 5.51
N SER A 44 -1.16 -9.07 5.46
CA SER A 44 -1.45 -9.97 6.58
C SER A 44 -0.84 -9.49 7.92
N LYS A 45 0.36 -8.91 7.90
CA LYS A 45 1.05 -8.38 9.09
C LYS A 45 0.54 -7.01 9.56
N HIS A 46 0.09 -6.18 8.62
CA HIS A 46 -0.32 -4.80 8.88
C HIS A 46 -1.76 -4.59 8.44
N HIS A 47 -2.65 -5.47 8.92
CA HIS A 47 -4.07 -5.35 8.65
C HIS A 47 -4.61 -4.14 9.42
N LYS A 48 -4.80 -3.02 8.72
CA LYS A 48 -5.51 -1.85 9.24
C LYS A 48 -6.93 -1.89 8.71
N LYS A 49 -7.89 -1.86 9.62
CA LYS A 49 -9.33 -1.82 9.30
C LYS A 49 -9.81 -0.40 8.96
N ASN A 50 -8.89 0.56 8.80
CA ASN A 50 -9.19 1.95 9.08
C ASN A 50 -9.46 2.77 7.82
N SER A 51 -10.58 3.49 7.91
CA SER A 51 -10.96 4.63 7.08
C SER A 51 -9.82 5.69 7.10
N PRO A 52 -9.60 6.41 5.99
CA PRO A 52 -8.79 7.62 6.00
C PRO A 52 -9.22 8.55 7.12
N ASP A 53 -8.27 9.24 7.73
CA ASP A 53 -8.52 10.35 8.67
C ASP A 53 -8.54 11.71 7.95
N ILE A 54 -8.51 11.69 6.62
CA ILE A 54 -8.64 12.83 5.72
C ILE A 54 -9.91 12.61 4.90
N ASP A 55 -10.97 13.37 5.18
CA ASP A 55 -12.28 13.14 4.57
C ASP A 55 -12.34 13.50 3.07
N ALA A 56 -11.42 14.34 2.59
CA ALA A 56 -11.42 14.90 1.24
C ALA A 56 -10.70 14.02 0.18
N ILE A 57 -10.35 12.77 0.50
CA ILE A 57 -9.64 11.87 -0.43
C ILE A 57 -10.50 10.68 -0.86
N ASN A 58 -10.28 10.22 -2.09
CA ASN A 58 -10.82 8.95 -2.56
C ASN A 58 -9.82 7.83 -2.24
N ALA A 59 -10.11 7.02 -1.23
CA ALA A 59 -9.20 5.97 -0.77
C ALA A 59 -9.64 4.58 -1.20
N HIS A 60 -8.72 3.86 -1.85
CA HIS A 60 -8.87 2.46 -2.25
C HIS A 60 -7.84 1.62 -1.51
N ASN A 61 -8.30 0.65 -0.72
CA ASN A 61 -7.44 -0.26 0.01
C ASN A 61 -7.59 -1.68 -0.53
N VAL A 62 -6.50 -2.27 -0.98
CA VAL A 62 -6.45 -3.64 -1.50
C VAL A 62 -5.66 -4.50 -0.53
N PHE A 63 -6.28 -5.60 -0.09
CA PHE A 63 -5.59 -6.57 0.74
C PHE A 63 -4.68 -7.45 -0.12
N VAL A 64 -3.38 -7.46 0.21
CA VAL A 64 -2.35 -8.29 -0.43
C VAL A 64 -1.87 -9.33 0.57
N ASN A 65 -2.10 -10.61 0.27
CA ASN A 65 -1.60 -11.69 1.11
C ASN A 65 -0.07 -11.82 0.94
N THR A 66 0.66 -11.43 1.97
CA THR A 66 2.13 -11.50 1.99
C THR A 66 2.66 -12.62 2.89
N ASP A 67 1.82 -13.60 3.25
CA ASP A 67 2.24 -14.71 4.11
C ASP A 67 3.34 -15.53 3.45
N ILE A 68 4.32 -15.93 4.25
CA ILE A 68 5.44 -16.73 3.75
C ILE A 68 4.93 -18.14 3.44
N LYS A 69 4.91 -18.48 2.16
CA LYS A 69 4.64 -19.85 1.69
C LYS A 69 5.97 -20.62 1.57
N PRO A 70 6.23 -21.66 2.40
CA PRO A 70 7.52 -22.37 2.42
C PRO A 70 7.91 -22.94 1.07
N PHE A 71 6.96 -23.53 0.34
CA PHE A 71 7.20 -24.09 -0.99
C PHE A 71 7.64 -23.02 -2.01
N LYS A 72 6.95 -21.87 -2.04
CA LYS A 72 7.32 -20.76 -2.95
C LYS A 72 8.65 -20.13 -2.56
N LEU A 73 8.95 -20.05 -1.26
CA LEU A 73 10.25 -19.57 -0.76
C LEU A 73 11.39 -20.46 -1.25
N LEU A 74 11.28 -21.77 -1.07
CA LEU A 74 12.30 -22.73 -1.50
C LEU A 74 12.49 -22.69 -3.02
N TRP A 75 11.38 -22.68 -3.78
CA TRP A 75 11.45 -22.56 -5.23
C TRP A 75 12.12 -21.25 -5.68
N ASN A 76 11.74 -20.11 -5.09
CA ASN A 76 12.34 -18.81 -5.41
C ASN A 76 13.83 -18.77 -5.03
N TYR A 77 14.24 -19.41 -3.95
CA TYR A 77 15.64 -19.46 -3.54
C TYR A 77 16.53 -20.18 -4.58
N PHE A 78 16.05 -21.29 -5.14
CA PHE A 78 16.83 -22.06 -6.13
C PHE A 78 16.69 -21.56 -7.57
N MET A 79 15.55 -21.00 -7.94
CA MET A 79 15.21 -20.72 -9.34
C MET A 79 14.70 -19.29 -9.61
N GLY A 80 14.57 -18.47 -8.58
CA GLY A 80 14.00 -17.13 -8.68
C GLY A 80 15.02 -16.09 -9.13
N THR A 81 14.58 -15.16 -9.98
CA THR A 81 15.36 -13.98 -10.41
C THR A 81 15.02 -12.72 -9.60
N MET A 82 13.88 -12.73 -8.89
CA MET A 82 13.44 -11.64 -8.02
C MET A 82 13.48 -12.09 -6.56
N PRO A 83 13.96 -11.25 -5.62
CA PRO A 83 13.92 -11.57 -4.20
C PRO A 83 12.51 -11.91 -3.72
N TYR A 84 12.35 -13.06 -3.07
CA TYR A 84 11.06 -13.52 -2.57
C TYR A 84 10.33 -12.50 -1.69
N ILE A 85 11.07 -11.70 -0.92
CA ILE A 85 10.51 -10.66 -0.05
C ILE A 85 9.72 -9.62 -0.86
N ALA A 86 10.21 -9.23 -2.03
CA ALA A 86 9.54 -8.31 -2.94
C ALA A 86 8.44 -9.02 -3.75
N GLN A 87 8.69 -10.26 -4.20
CA GLN A 87 7.73 -11.04 -4.99
C GLN A 87 6.36 -11.19 -4.29
N ARG A 88 6.35 -11.30 -2.95
CA ARG A 88 5.11 -11.41 -2.17
C ARG A 88 4.18 -10.20 -2.26
N PHE A 89 4.65 -9.05 -2.75
CA PHE A 89 3.84 -7.84 -2.92
C PHE A 89 3.28 -7.70 -4.34
N ILE A 90 3.64 -8.59 -5.27
CA ILE A 90 3.06 -8.62 -6.62
C ILE A 90 1.73 -9.36 -6.54
N ASP A 91 0.63 -8.62 -6.71
CA ASP A 91 -0.73 -9.13 -6.62
C ASP A 91 -1.57 -8.65 -7.82
N ALA A 92 -2.28 -9.56 -8.48
CA ALA A 92 -3.09 -9.25 -9.65
C ALA A 92 -4.27 -8.33 -9.29
N THR A 93 -4.88 -8.54 -8.12
CA THR A 93 -5.99 -7.72 -7.63
C THR A 93 -5.56 -6.27 -7.51
N TYR A 94 -4.35 -6.01 -7.01
CA TYR A 94 -3.80 -4.66 -6.91
C TYR A 94 -3.54 -4.03 -8.28
N ALA A 95 -3.10 -4.83 -9.26
CA ALA A 95 -2.78 -4.33 -10.60
C ALA A 95 -4.02 -3.99 -11.46
N GLU A 96 -5.19 -4.55 -11.11
CA GLU A 96 -6.45 -4.36 -11.84
C GLU A 96 -7.31 -3.19 -11.33
N HIS A 97 -6.93 -2.55 -10.22
CA HIS A 97 -7.60 -1.35 -9.68
C HIS A 97 -7.17 -0.07 -10.42
#